data_AF-A0A401I6K8-F1
#
_entry.id   AF-A0A401I6K8-F1
#
_cell.length_a   1.000
_cell.length_b   1.000
_cell.length_c   1.000
_cell.angle_alpha   90.00
_cell.angle_beta   90.00
_cell.angle_gamma   90.00
#
_symmetry.space_group_name_H-M   'P 1'
#
loop_
_entity.id
_entity.type
_entity.pdbx_description
1 polymer ?
#
loop_
_entity_poly.entity_id
_entity_poly.type
_entity_poly.pdbx_seq_one_letter_code
_entity_poly.pdbx_strand_id
1 'polypeptide(L)'
;MAAAGADVIVAHLGLTTKGKIGAQTAIPLEEAPAAVQRIADGARAENPEVIVLCHGGPISEPEDAAYVLQRTQQVHGFYGASSMERLPVEQAITEQIRRFAAITMD
;
A
#
# COMPACT_ATOMS: atom_id res chain seq x y z
N MET A 1 -3.62 15.27 13.15
CA MET A 1 -2.57 15.51 12.13
C MET A 1 -2.89 16.74 11.30
N ALA A 2 -4.05 16.80 10.62
CA ALA A 2 -4.44 17.98 9.85
C ALA A 2 -4.44 19.28 10.68
N ALA A 3 -5.13 19.30 11.84
CA ALA A 3 -5.11 20.44 12.78
C ALA A 3 -3.70 20.78 13.33
N ALA A 4 -2.73 19.86 13.23
CA ALA A 4 -1.35 20.10 13.61
C ALA A 4 -0.50 20.67 12.46
N GLY A 5 -1.09 20.94 11.29
CA GLY A 5 -0.41 21.53 10.13
C GLY A 5 0.29 20.53 9.21
N ALA A 6 -0.12 19.25 9.20
CA ALA A 6 0.44 18.28 8.28
C ALA A 6 0.02 18.58 6.82
N ASP A 7 1.00 18.69 5.91
CA ASP A 7 0.75 18.89 4.47
C ASP A 7 0.25 17.60 3.79
N VAL A 8 0.71 16.45 4.28
CA VAL A 8 0.37 15.13 3.75
C VAL A 8 -0.10 14.22 4.89
N ILE A 9 -1.20 13.51 4.67
CA ILE A 9 -1.72 12.48 5.58
C ILE A 9 -1.76 11.15 4.85
N VAL A 10 -1.08 10.15 5.43
CA VAL A 10 -1.08 8.78 4.92
C VAL A 10 -2.13 7.97 5.69
N ALA A 11 -3.23 7.61 5.01
CA ALA A 11 -4.28 6.74 5.51
C ALA A 11 -3.75 5.29 5.58
N HIS A 12 -3.24 4.93 6.76
CA HIS A 12 -2.58 3.65 7.02
C HIS A 12 -3.56 2.59 7.49
N LEU A 13 -3.69 1.49 6.73
CA LEU A 13 -4.60 0.37 7.03
C LEU A 13 -3.95 -0.80 7.78
N GLY A 14 -2.90 -0.52 8.57
CA GLY A 14 -2.09 -1.55 9.22
C GLY A 14 -1.00 -2.15 8.33
N LEU A 15 -0.35 -3.22 8.80
CA LEU A 15 0.81 -3.83 8.15
C LEU A 15 0.47 -4.37 6.76
N THR A 16 1.36 -4.17 5.79
CA THR A 16 1.19 -4.68 4.43
C THR A 16 1.21 -6.21 4.42
N THR A 17 0.18 -6.80 3.80
CA THR A 17 0.13 -8.24 3.52
C THR A 17 0.89 -8.54 2.23
N LYS A 18 1.30 -9.80 2.01
CA LYS A 18 2.19 -10.32 0.94
C LYS A 18 3.70 -10.28 1.23
N GLY A 19 4.44 -11.08 0.45
CA GLY A 19 5.86 -11.36 0.63
C GLY A 19 6.12 -12.49 1.60
N LYS A 20 7.40 -12.86 1.75
CA LYS A 20 7.79 -13.98 2.64
C LYS A 20 7.61 -13.66 4.12
N ILE A 21 7.61 -12.38 4.48
CA ILE A 21 7.51 -11.88 5.87
C ILE A 21 6.33 -10.91 6.08
N GLY A 22 5.35 -10.91 5.18
CA GLY A 22 4.17 -10.06 5.30
C GLY A 22 3.30 -10.40 6.51
N ALA A 23 2.48 -9.45 6.95
CA ALA A 23 1.50 -9.72 7.99
C ALA A 23 0.49 -10.79 7.52
N GLN A 24 0.08 -11.66 8.44
CA GLN A 24 -0.90 -12.72 8.15
C GLN A 24 -2.34 -12.21 8.20
N THR A 25 -2.57 -11.05 8.82
CA THR A 25 -3.89 -10.47 9.02
C THR A 25 -3.93 -9.04 8.46
N ALA A 26 -4.97 -8.77 7.67
CA ALA A 26 -5.42 -7.44 7.32
C ALA A 26 -6.92 -7.49 7.02
N ILE A 27 -7.53 -6.32 6.91
CA ILE A 27 -8.89 -6.23 6.40
C ILE A 27 -8.95 -6.73 4.95
N PRO A 28 -10.12 -7.21 4.48
CA PRO A 28 -10.33 -7.50 3.06
C PRO A 28 -10.11 -6.27 2.16
N LEU A 29 -9.65 -6.49 0.92
CA LEU A 29 -9.38 -5.40 -0.02
C LEU A 29 -10.65 -4.58 -0.33
N GLU A 30 -11.81 -5.24 -0.36
CA GLU A 30 -13.11 -4.63 -0.57
C GLU A 30 -13.50 -3.63 0.53
N GLU A 31 -12.96 -3.77 1.74
CA GLU A 31 -13.20 -2.85 2.86
C GLU A 31 -12.22 -1.67 2.86
N ALA A 32 -11.10 -1.78 2.15
CA ALA A 32 -10.05 -0.76 2.11
C ALA A 32 -10.53 0.62 1.62
N PRO A 33 -11.33 0.76 0.54
CA PRO A 33 -11.83 2.06 0.10
C PRO A 33 -12.61 2.80 1.18
N ALA A 34 -13.54 2.10 1.86
CA ALA A 34 -14.34 2.71 2.93
C ALA A 34 -13.48 3.12 4.13
N ALA A 35 -12.48 2.32 4.49
CA ALA A 35 -11.56 2.66 5.56
C ALA A 35 -10.70 3.89 5.24
N VAL A 36 -10.14 3.97 4.02
CA VAL A 36 -9.37 5.12 3.54
C VAL A 36 -10.23 6.37 3.47
N GLN A 37 -11.46 6.26 2.93
CA GLN A 37 -12.37 7.40 2.80
C GLN A 37 -12.66 8.05 4.15
N ARG A 38 -12.94 7.25 5.19
CA ARG A 38 -13.19 7.79 6.55
C ARG A 38 -12.02 8.62 7.08
N ILE A 39 -10.78 8.21 6.80
CA ILE A 39 -9.58 8.96 7.21
C ILE A 39 -9.44 10.22 6.37
N ALA A 40 -9.66 10.12 5.05
CA ALA A 40 -9.61 11.25 4.14
C ALA A 40 -10.63 12.34 4.49
N ASP A 41 -11.87 11.94 4.79
CA ASP A 41 -12.94 12.85 5.18
C ASP A 41 -12.60 13.60 6.48
N GLY A 42 -12.10 12.89 7.49
CA GLY A 42 -11.67 13.51 8.75
C GLY A 42 -10.48 14.45 8.57
N ALA A 43 -9.52 14.09 7.71
CA ALA A 43 -8.40 14.96 7.37
C ALA A 43 -8.85 16.25 6.66
N ARG A 44 -9.75 16.12 5.68
CA ARG A 44 -10.19 17.24 4.85
C ARG A 44 -11.24 18.12 5.51
N ALA A 45 -12.00 17.60 6.47
CA ALA A 45 -12.87 18.41 7.32
C ALA A 45 -12.08 19.46 8.13
N GLU A 46 -10.86 19.11 8.54
CA GLU A 46 -9.96 20.02 9.27
C GLU A 46 -9.13 20.92 8.32
N ASN A 47 -8.63 20.36 7.20
CA ASN A 47 -7.91 21.13 6.18
C ASN A 47 -8.29 20.65 4.77
N PRO A 48 -9.11 21.40 4.02
CA PRO A 48 -9.53 21.00 2.67
C PRO A 48 -8.39 20.82 1.67
N GLU A 49 -7.22 21.41 1.89
CA GLU A 49 -6.08 21.37 0.97
C GLU A 49 -5.07 20.26 1.30
N VAL A 50 -5.29 19.48 2.37
CA VAL A 50 -4.35 18.42 2.77
C VAL A 50 -4.28 17.30 1.73
N ILE A 51 -3.07 16.87 1.39
CA ILE A 51 -2.85 15.76 0.47
C ILE A 51 -3.03 14.45 1.24
N VAL A 52 -4.08 13.69 0.91
CA VAL A 52 -4.29 12.35 1.46
C VAL A 52 -3.73 11.27 0.52
N LEU A 53 -2.98 10.30 1.05
CA LEU A 53 -2.49 9.11 0.34
C LEU A 53 -2.96 7.83 1.05
N CYS A 54 -3.17 6.72 0.33
CA CYS A 54 -3.46 5.43 0.94
C CYS A 54 -2.19 4.59 1.15
N HIS A 55 -2.19 3.71 2.17
CA HIS A 55 -1.06 2.83 2.48
C HIS A 55 -1.46 1.61 3.32
N GLY A 56 -0.76 0.50 3.12
CA GLY A 56 -0.75 -0.63 4.04
C GLY A 56 -1.98 -1.54 3.95
N GLY A 57 -2.06 -2.48 4.89
CA GLY A 57 -3.08 -3.53 4.92
C GLY A 57 -3.05 -4.35 3.62
N PRO A 58 -4.20 -4.49 2.93
CA PRO A 58 -4.26 -5.25 1.68
C PRO A 58 -3.70 -4.51 0.45
N ILE A 59 -3.32 -3.23 0.58
CA ILE A 59 -2.86 -2.39 -0.55
C ILE A 59 -1.36 -2.61 -0.75
N SER A 60 -1.00 -3.56 -1.61
CA SER A 60 0.38 -4.07 -1.71
C SER A 60 0.94 -4.08 -3.14
N GLU A 61 0.09 -4.09 -4.16
CA GLU A 61 0.46 -4.06 -5.57
C GLU A 61 -0.21 -2.87 -6.31
N PRO A 62 0.26 -2.50 -7.51
CA PRO A 62 -0.34 -1.41 -8.28
C PRO A 62 -1.85 -1.54 -8.50
N GLU A 63 -2.34 -2.77 -8.73
CA GLU A 63 -3.77 -3.05 -8.95
C GLU A 63 -4.60 -2.81 -7.69
N ASP A 64 -4.04 -3.13 -6.51
CA ASP A 64 -4.70 -2.89 -5.22
C ASP A 64 -4.81 -1.37 -4.97
N ALA A 65 -3.74 -0.62 -5.25
CA ALA A 65 -3.74 0.84 -5.13
C ALA A 65 -4.73 1.48 -6.11
N ALA A 66 -4.76 1.03 -7.37
CA ALA A 66 -5.72 1.48 -8.36
C ALA A 66 -7.17 1.18 -7.94
N TYR A 67 -7.43 0.00 -7.39
CA TYR A 67 -8.75 -0.40 -6.89
C TYR A 67 -9.28 0.58 -5.85
N VAL A 68 -8.44 0.97 -4.89
CA VAL A 68 -8.77 1.93 -3.82
C VAL A 68 -8.94 3.35 -4.36
N LEU A 69 -8.01 3.83 -5.19
CA LEU A 69 -8.05 5.19 -5.73
C LEU A 69 -9.28 5.43 -6.61
N GLN A 70 -9.73 4.42 -7.36
CA GLN A 70 -10.95 4.52 -8.18
C GLN A 70 -12.25 4.52 -7.37
N ARG A 71 -12.20 4.14 -6.08
CA ARG A 71 -13.37 3.99 -5.19
C ARG A 71 -13.35 4.95 -4.01
N THR A 72 -12.45 5.93 -4.06
CA THR A 72 -12.35 6.99 -3.06
C THR A 72 -12.44 8.34 -3.75
N GLN A 73 -12.85 9.35 -3.01
CA GLN A 73 -12.84 10.73 -3.43
C GLN A 73 -11.77 11.48 -2.62
N GLN A 74 -11.05 12.37 -3.29
CA GLN A 74 -10.10 13.27 -2.62
C GLN A 74 -8.93 12.55 -1.92
N VAL A 75 -8.59 11.35 -2.41
CA VAL A 75 -7.35 10.61 -2.11
C VAL A 75 -6.47 10.69 -3.34
N HIS A 76 -5.25 11.18 -3.18
CA HIS A 76 -4.42 11.69 -4.29
C HIS A 76 -3.33 10.73 -4.74
N GLY A 77 -3.20 9.58 -4.07
CA GLY A 77 -2.19 8.60 -4.46
C GLY A 77 -1.94 7.53 -3.39
N PHE A 78 -0.83 6.84 -3.55
CA PHE A 78 -0.40 5.73 -2.72
C PHE A 78 1.01 5.96 -2.19
N TYR A 79 1.23 5.68 -0.91
CA TYR A 79 2.55 5.70 -0.29
C TYR A 79 3.11 4.28 -0.23
N GLY A 80 4.18 4.02 -0.98
CA GLY A 80 4.82 2.70 -1.04
C GLY A 80 5.99 2.56 -0.07
N ALA A 81 6.14 1.36 0.51
CA ALA A 81 7.33 0.96 1.28
C ALA A 81 7.70 -0.48 0.90
N SER A 82 7.18 -1.48 1.63
CA SER A 82 7.42 -2.90 1.32
C SER A 82 7.04 -3.28 -0.13
N SER A 83 5.98 -2.67 -0.66
CA SER A 83 5.53 -2.85 -2.05
C SER A 83 6.51 -2.34 -3.10
N MET A 84 7.35 -1.35 -2.74
CA MET A 84 8.28 -0.72 -3.66
C MET A 84 9.68 -1.34 -3.58
N GLU A 85 10.12 -1.73 -2.39
CA GLU A 85 11.49 -2.23 -2.17
C GLU A 85 11.56 -3.73 -1.89
N ARG A 86 10.69 -4.27 -1.02
CA ARG A 86 10.84 -5.65 -0.52
C ARG A 86 10.26 -6.67 -1.48
N LEU A 87 8.98 -6.51 -1.85
CA LEU A 87 8.27 -7.49 -2.68
C LEU A 87 8.92 -7.68 -4.06
N PRO A 88 9.28 -6.61 -4.80
CA PRO A 88 9.92 -6.76 -6.11
C PRO A 88 11.30 -7.42 -6.00
N VAL A 89 12.09 -7.04 -4.99
CA VAL A 89 13.44 -7.59 -4.77
C VAL A 89 13.39 -9.06 -4.35
N GLU A 90 12.46 -9.44 -3.46
CA GLU A 90 12.27 -10.83 -3.04
C GLU A 90 11.99 -11.74 -4.24
N GLN A 91 11.12 -11.30 -5.16
CA GLN A 91 10.79 -12.05 -6.36
C GLN A 91 12.01 -12.15 -7.30
N ALA A 92 12.65 -11.03 -7.60
CA ALA A 92 13.77 -10.96 -8.53
C ALA A 92 14.97 -11.82 -8.08
N ILE A 93 15.35 -11.72 -6.80
CA ILE A 93 16.46 -12.50 -6.24
C ILE A 93 16.11 -13.99 -6.23
N THR A 94 14.90 -14.35 -5.78
CA THR A 94 14.50 -15.76 -5.71
C THR A 94 14.51 -16.40 -7.10
N GLU A 95 13.96 -15.70 -8.10
CA GLU A 95 13.93 -16.20 -9.46
C GLU A 95 15.33 -16.35 -10.05
N GLN A 96 16.21 -15.38 -9.81
CA GLN A 96 17.56 -15.47 -10.33
C GLN A 96 18.35 -16.64 -9.73
N ILE A 97 18.20 -16.89 -8.42
CA ILE A 97 18.83 -18.05 -7.77
C ILE A 97 18.30 -19.36 -8.36
N ARG A 98 16.97 -19.47 -8.59
CA ARG A 98 16.38 -20.67 -9.21
C ARG A 98 16.99 -20.95 -10.59
N ARG A 99 17.17 -19.92 -11.40
CA ARG A 99 17.76 -20.05 -12.75
C ARG A 99 19.18 -20.58 -12.71
N PHE A 100 20.02 -20.09 -11.79
CA PHE A 100 21.38 -20.62 -11.62
C PHE A 100 21.38 -22.07 -11.10
N ALA A 101 20.50 -22.39 -10.15
CA ALA A 101 20.40 -23.74 -9.59
C ALA A 101 19.89 -24.79 -10.60
N ALA A 102 19.19 -24.35 -11.66
CA ALA A 102 18.65 -25.23 -12.70
C ALA A 102 19.67 -25.60 -13.79
N ILE A 103 20.91 -25.10 -13.74
CA ILE A 103 21.96 -25.42 -14.72
C ILE A 103 22.37 -26.90 -14.55
N THR A 104 22.21 -27.70 -15.60
CA THR A 104 22.73 -29.07 -15.68
C THR A 104 24.10 -29.07 -16.36
N MET A 105 24.99 -29.96 -15.91
CA MET A 105 26.27 -30.22 -16.56
C MET A 105 26.20 -31.56 -17.31
N ASP A 106 26.79 -31.61 -18.49
CA ASP A 106 26.97 -32.84 -19.28
C ASP A 106 28.00 -33.78 -18.63
#